data_AF-A0A2U2CDT6-F1
#
_entry.id   AF-A0A2U2CDT6-F1
#
_cell.length_a   1.000
_cell.length_b   1.000
_cell.length_c   1.000
_cell.angle_alpha   90.00
_cell.angle_beta   90.00
_cell.angle_gamma   90.00
#
_symmetry.space_group_name_H-M   'P 1'
#
loop_
_entity.id
_entity.type
_entity.pdbx_description
1 polymer ?
#
loop_
_entity_poly.entity_id
_entity_poly.type
_entity_poly.pdbx_seq_one_letter_code
_entity_poly.pdbx_strand_id
1 'polypeptide(L)' 'AGTYDLQIRSGSASIRQGGDFEARPGERITLAETELVGPRAGQQVALEIRHDGERQSCRQPAF' A
#
# COMPACT_ATOMS: atom_id res chain seq x y z
N ALA A 1 -12.44 4.51 -10.38
CA ALA A 1 -12.12 5.20 -9.12
C ALA A 1 -12.30 4.23 -7.97
N GLY A 2 -11.57 4.40 -6.87
CA GLY A 2 -11.69 3.53 -5.70
C GLY A 2 -10.99 4.14 -4.49
N THR A 3 -10.93 3.38 -3.41
CA THR A 3 -10.19 3.77 -2.20
C THR A 3 -9.06 2.79 -1.94
N TYR A 4 -7.96 3.25 -1.35
CA TYR A 4 -6.87 2.38 -0.92
C TYR A 4 -6.54 2.56 0.56
N ASP A 5 -6.01 1.50 1.16
CA ASP A 5 -5.43 1.48 2.50
C ASP A 5 -4.07 0.77 2.43
N LEU A 6 -3.00 1.52 2.60
CA LEU A 6 -1.62 1.07 2.60
C LEU A 6 -1.08 1.04 4.02
N GLN A 7 -0.63 -0.12 4.48
CA GLN A 7 0.10 -0.29 5.73
C GLN A 7 1.54 -0.71 5.45
N ILE A 8 2.48 0.04 6.01
CA ILE A 8 3.92 -0.25 5.99
C ILE A 8 4.36 -0.47 7.44
N ARG A 9 5.04 -1.57 7.72
CA ARG A 9 5.65 -1.86 9.03
C ARG A 9 7.15 -2.00 8.87
N SER A 10 7.94 -1.34 9.72
CA SER A 10 9.40 -1.41 9.70
C SER A 10 9.93 -1.29 11.13
N GLY A 11 10.36 -2.41 11.73
CA GLY A 11 10.73 -2.45 13.14
C GLY A 11 9.54 -2.05 14.03
N SER A 12 9.70 -0.99 14.83
CA SER A 12 8.63 -0.41 15.66
C SER A 12 7.76 0.61 14.93
N ALA A 13 8.12 1.04 13.72
CA ALA A 13 7.35 2.00 12.95
C ALA A 13 6.19 1.31 12.22
N SER A 14 5.00 1.93 12.28
CA SER A 14 3.83 1.55 11.49
C SER A 14 3.28 2.80 10.82
N ILE A 15 3.32 2.83 9.49
CA ILE A 15 2.79 3.91 8.66
C ILE A 15 1.51 3.39 8.01
N ARG A 16 0.47 4.21 8.07
CA ARG A 16 -0.82 3.93 7.41
C ARG A 16 -1.18 5.12 6.53
N GLN A 17 -1.39 4.87 5.25
CA GLN A 17 -1.81 5.86 4.26
C GLN A 17 -3.07 5.35 3.57
N GLY A 18 -3.96 6.26 3.20
CA GLY A 18 -5.17 5.88 2.50
C GLY A 18 -5.84 7.10 1.89
N GLY A 19 -6.67 6.85 0.90
CA GLY A 19 -7.37 7.88 0.17
C GLY A 19 -8.09 7.35 -1.05
N ASP A 20 -8.65 8.27 -1.82
CA ASP A 20 -9.30 7.99 -3.09
C ASP A 20 -8.27 7.99 -4.22
N PHE A 21 -8.55 7.22 -5.28
CA PHE A 21 -7.74 7.22 -6.49
C PHE A 21 -8.61 7.07 -7.74
N GLU A 22 -8.08 7.54 -8.86
CA GLU A 22 -8.60 7.26 -10.20
C GLU A 22 -7.53 6.53 -11.01
N ALA A 23 -7.92 5.42 -11.65
CA ALA A 23 -7.06 4.62 -12.51
C ALA A 23 -7.87 4.16 -13.72
N ARG A 24 -7.24 4.09 -14.89
CA ARG A 24 -7.83 3.49 -16.09
C ARG A 24 -7.43 2.01 -16.21
N PRO A 25 -8.26 1.17 -16.86
CA PRO A 25 -7.87 -0.22 -17.15
C PRO A 25 -6.54 -0.30 -17.91
N GLY A 26 -5.61 -1.12 -17.41
CA GLY A 26 -4.27 -1.30 -18.00
C GLY A 26 -3.25 -0.22 -17.61
N GLU A 27 -3.65 0.81 -16.87
CA GLU A 27 -2.76 1.85 -16.36
C GLU A 27 -2.10 1.42 -15.05
N ARG A 28 -0.80 1.67 -14.92
CA ARG A 28 -0.11 1.56 -13.63
C ARG A 28 -0.04 2.95 -13.00
N ILE A 29 -0.58 3.07 -11.79
CA ILE A 29 -0.51 4.29 -10.99
C ILE A 29 0.25 4.04 -9.69
N THR A 30 0.85 5.08 -9.14
CA THR A 30 1.42 5.07 -7.78
C THR A 30 0.37 5.64 -6.82
N LEU A 31 -0.12 4.80 -5.89
CA LEU A 31 -1.13 5.22 -4.91
C LEU A 31 -0.53 6.05 -3.77
N ALA A 32 0.72 5.73 -3.40
CA ALA A 32 1.41 6.30 -2.27
C ALA A 32 2.92 6.06 -2.40
N GLU A 33 3.71 6.98 -1.86
CA GLU A 33 5.16 6.88 -1.79
C GLU A 33 5.61 7.19 -0.36
N THR A 34 6.55 6.41 0.15
CA THR A 34 7.09 6.57 1.51
C THR A 34 8.56 6.18 1.49
N GLU A 35 9.42 7.09 1.95
CA GLU A 35 10.82 6.79 2.15
C GLU A 35 11.05 6.25 3.56
N LEU A 36 11.68 5.07 3.66
CA LEU A 36 12.06 4.47 4.92
C LEU A 36 13.57 4.59 5.11
N VAL A 37 13.99 5.26 6.17
CA VAL A 37 15.40 5.35 6.55
C VAL A 37 15.70 4.29 7.61
N GLY A 38 16.58 3.34 7.29
CA GLY A 38 17.03 2.29 8.22
C GLY A 38 17.22 0.91 7.56
N PRO A 39 17.47 -0.15 8.37
CA PRO A 39 17.61 -1.52 7.87
C PRO A 39 16.36 -2.00 7.13
N ARG A 40 16.55 -2.72 6.02
CA ARG A 40 15.46 -3.34 5.26
C ARG A 40 14.82 -4.56 5.93
N ALA A 41 15.57 -5.21 6.82
CA ALA A 41 15.14 -6.43 7.48
C ALA A 41 13.83 -6.20 8.24
N GLY A 42 12.82 -7.02 7.95
CA GLY A 42 11.53 -6.97 8.64
C GLY A 42 10.56 -5.88 8.12
N GLN A 43 10.86 -5.23 6.99
CA GLN A 43 9.93 -4.31 6.33
C GLN A 43 8.78 -5.08 5.68
N GLN A 44 7.55 -4.83 6.10
CA GLN A 44 6.35 -5.46 5.54
C GLN A 44 5.45 -4.40 4.91
N VAL A 45 4.90 -4.70 3.73
CA VAL A 45 3.95 -3.82 3.04
C VAL A 45 2.67 -4.60 2.77
N ALA A 46 1.54 -4.03 3.16
CA ALA A 46 0.21 -4.55 2.87
C ALA A 46 -0.63 -3.44 2.23
N LEU A 47 -1.18 -3.71 1.06
CA LEU A 47 -2.07 -2.81 0.33
C LEU A 47 -3.45 -3.47 0.22
N GLU A 48 -4.47 -2.73 0.60
CA GLU A 48 -5.87 -3.07 0.32
C GLU A 48 -6.45 -2.03 -0.65
N ILE A 49 -7.13 -2.50 -1.68
CA ILE A 49 -7.86 -1.69 -2.65
C ILE A 49 -9.34 -2.05 -2.55
N ARG A 50 -10.20 -1.04 -2.58
CA ARG A 50 -11.64 -1.21 -2.72
C ARG A 50 -12.12 -0.49 -3.98
N HIS A 51 -12.75 -1.24 -4.87
CA HIS A 51 -13.29 -0.74 -6.14
C HIS A 51 -14.58 -1.50 -6.44
N ASP A 52 -15.66 -0.79 -6.76
CA ASP A 52 -16.98 -1.36 -7.07
C ASP A 52 -17.50 -2.37 -6.03
N GLY A 53 -17.20 -2.11 -4.74
CA GLY A 53 -17.57 -2.98 -3.62
C GLY A 53 -16.70 -4.22 -3.47
N GLU A 54 -15.80 -4.50 -4.40
CA GLU A 54 -14.81 -5.57 -4.30
C GLU A 54 -13.60 -5.12 -3.50
N ARG A 55 -13.04 -6.06 -2.73
CA ARG A 55 -11.83 -5.85 -1.93
C ARG A 55 -10.71 -6.72 -2.46
N GLN A 56 -9.63 -6.09 -2.88
CA GLN A 56 -8.42 -6.75 -3.33
C GLN A 56 -7.29 -6.43 -2.36
N SER A 57 -6.42 -7.42 -2.11
CA SER A 57 -5.28 -7.23 -1.20
C SER A 57 -4.01 -7.80 -1.78
N CYS A 58 -2.92 -7.05 -1.64
CA CYS A 58 -1.58 -7.50 -1.96
C CYS A 58 -0.71 -7.35 -0.71
N ARG A 59 0.08 -8.37 -0.39
CA ARG A 59 1.07 -8.31 0.68
C ARG A 59 2.43 -8.64 0.11
N GLN A 60 3.36 -7.73 0.32
CA GLN A 60 4.77 -7.99 0.08
C GLN A 60 5.37 -8.50 1.39
N PRO A 61 5.86 -9.75 1.43
CA PRO A 61 6.46 -10.32 2.62
C PRO A 61 7.76 -9.59 3.00
N ALA A 62 8.21 -9.82 4.24
CA ALA A 62 9.41 -9.17 4.75
C ALA A 62 10.64 -9.46 3.90
N PHE A 63 11.46 -8.43 3.69
CA PHE A 63 12.81 -8.54 3.16
C PHE A 63 13.81 -9.00 4.23
#